data_AF-A0A7J5GP34-F1
#
_entry.id   AF-A0A7J5GP34-F1
#
_cell.length_a   1.000
_cell.length_b   1.000
_cell.length_c   1.000
_cell.angle_alpha   90.00
_cell.angle_beta   90.00
_cell.angle_gamma   90.00
#
_symmetry.space_group_name_H-M   'P 1'
#
loop_
_entity.id
_entity.type
_entity.pdbx_description
1 polymer ?
#
loop_
_entity_poly.entity_id
_entity_poly.type
_entity_poly.pdbx_seq_one_letter_code
_entity_poly.pdbx_strand_id
1 'polypeptide(L)'
;MSGEGSTVPPAIELTQGESSQKYNIQLDFMKHHMSGMLIVRRMPDNEIRIVASTYFGLSLFDFSLRNDQFTVNSCIEPMKKEKVLKLLEMDFRRLFLSGKDTRVKATKDSATEKRTSGKGFGKSVVYITGDTPGEPAQIKVKHPWIRLTIRLDKLSKEI
;
A
#
# COMPACT_ATOMS: atom_id res chain seq x y z
N MET A 1 -26.77 -1.28 -22.03
CA MET A 1 -25.73 -2.31 -21.87
C MET A 1 -24.95 -1.97 -20.62
N SER A 2 -25.22 -2.70 -19.54
CA SER A 2 -24.63 -2.54 -18.21
C SER A 2 -23.13 -2.86 -18.26
N GLY A 3 -22.28 -1.84 -18.10
CA GLY A 3 -20.85 -2.05 -17.98
C GLY A 3 -20.55 -2.83 -16.72
N GLU A 4 -20.10 -4.07 -16.86
CA GLU A 4 -19.43 -4.80 -15.79
C GLU A 4 -18.29 -3.92 -15.28
N GLY A 5 -18.37 -3.50 -14.02
CA GLY A 5 -17.34 -2.68 -13.40
C GLY A 5 -16.03 -3.47 -13.40
N SER A 6 -15.13 -3.14 -14.33
CA SER A 6 -13.82 -3.78 -14.45
C SER A 6 -13.09 -3.69 -13.11
N THR A 7 -12.79 -4.85 -12.53
CA THR A 7 -12.00 -4.94 -11.30
C THR A 7 -10.58 -4.48 -11.59
N VAL A 8 -10.11 -3.47 -10.87
CA VAL A 8 -8.72 -3.02 -10.94
C VAL A 8 -7.85 -4.04 -10.19
N PRO A 9 -6.79 -4.58 -10.83
CA PRO A 9 -5.88 -5.54 -10.18
C PRO A 9 -5.11 -4.88 -9.04
N PRO A 10 -4.50 -5.65 -8.11
CA PRO A 10 -3.65 -5.09 -7.07
C PRO A 10 -2.47 -4.30 -7.66
N ALA A 11 -1.93 -3.37 -6.89
CA ALA A 11 -0.71 -2.65 -7.28
C ALA A 11 0.54 -3.50 -7.09
N ILE A 12 0.52 -4.37 -6.08
CA ILE A 12 1.57 -5.35 -5.77
C ILE A 12 0.93 -6.72 -5.80
N GLU A 13 1.40 -7.57 -6.68
CA GLU A 13 0.97 -8.96 -6.75
C GLU A 13 1.70 -9.78 -5.67
N LEU A 14 0.94 -10.60 -4.95
CA LEU A 14 1.44 -11.47 -3.89
C LEU A 14 0.94 -12.89 -4.14
N THR A 15 1.85 -13.75 -4.58
CA THR A 15 1.57 -15.18 -4.76
C THR A 15 1.64 -15.90 -3.40
N GLN A 16 0.70 -16.80 -3.16
CA GLN A 16 0.66 -17.60 -1.95
C GLN A 16 1.87 -18.54 -1.89
N GLY A 17 2.55 -18.59 -0.74
CA GLY A 17 3.70 -19.47 -0.53
C GLY A 17 5.03 -18.92 -1.05
N GLU A 18 5.04 -17.84 -1.84
CA GLU A 18 6.26 -17.19 -2.30
C GLU A 18 7.00 -16.40 -1.19
N SER A 19 8.22 -15.96 -1.53
CA SER A 19 9.06 -15.13 -0.67
C SER A 19 8.41 -13.77 -0.39
N SER A 20 8.75 -13.15 0.74
CA SER A 20 8.28 -11.81 1.09
C SER A 20 8.73 -10.76 0.08
N GLN A 21 7.83 -9.85 -0.28
CA GLN A 21 8.18 -8.62 -1.00
C GLN A 21 8.72 -7.59 -0.01
N LYS A 22 9.83 -6.92 -0.36
CA LYS A 22 10.51 -5.95 0.50
C LYS A 22 10.62 -4.59 -0.18
N TYR A 23 10.39 -3.53 0.58
CA TYR A 23 10.46 -2.16 0.11
C TYR A 23 11.14 -1.27 1.15
N ASN A 24 11.86 -0.25 0.69
CA ASN A 24 12.13 0.93 1.51
C ASN A 24 10.82 1.70 1.66
N ILE A 25 10.41 2.00 2.89
CA ILE A 25 9.23 2.81 3.19
C ILE A 25 9.66 4.19 3.67
N GLN A 26 9.07 5.22 3.08
CA GLN A 26 9.07 6.58 3.62
C GLN A 26 7.63 6.96 3.95
N LEU A 27 7.41 7.42 5.17
CA LEU A 27 6.13 7.81 5.68
C LEU A 27 6.19 9.23 6.23
N ASP A 28 5.48 10.11 5.56
CA ASP A 28 5.21 11.46 6.05
C ASP A 28 3.82 11.48 6.66
N PHE A 29 3.74 11.63 7.99
CA PHE A 29 2.49 11.73 8.71
C PHE A 29 2.47 12.95 9.64
N MET A 30 1.64 13.94 9.31
CA MET A 30 1.53 15.24 9.97
C MET A 30 2.86 16.01 9.99
N LYS A 31 3.58 15.93 11.10
CA LYS A 31 4.91 16.56 11.33
C LYS A 31 6.02 15.52 11.51
N HIS A 32 5.68 14.24 11.38
CA HIS A 32 6.59 13.14 11.58
C HIS A 32 6.99 12.58 10.21
N HIS A 33 8.31 12.52 9.99
CA HIS A 33 8.89 11.80 8.86
C HIS A 33 9.54 10.52 9.42
N MET A 34 9.15 9.37 8.89
CA MET A 34 9.68 8.07 9.29
C MET A 34 10.16 7.34 8.04
N SER A 35 11.33 6.74 8.12
CA SER A 35 11.89 5.92 7.04
C SER A 35 12.33 4.57 7.59
N GLY A 36 12.25 3.54 6.76
CA GLY A 36 12.58 2.19 7.17
C GLY A 36 12.31 1.15 6.10
N MET A 37 12.02 -0.07 6.53
CA MET A 37 11.72 -1.19 5.65
C MET A 37 10.28 -1.67 5.85
N LEU A 38 9.59 -1.95 4.75
CA LEU A 38 8.32 -2.64 4.69
C LEU A 38 8.54 -4.06 4.14
N ILE A 39 8.05 -5.05 4.85
CA ILE A 39 8.01 -6.45 4.42
C ILE A 39 6.54 -6.85 4.29
N VAL A 40 6.18 -7.41 3.14
CA VAL A 40 4.82 -7.88 2.85
C VAL A 40 4.87 -9.32 2.39
N ARG A 41 4.00 -10.17 2.92
CA ARG A 41 3.91 -11.57 2.53
C ARG A 41 2.48 -12.07 2.57
N ARG A 42 2.08 -12.84 1.55
CA ARG A 42 0.87 -13.66 1.58
C ARG A 42 1.18 -15.03 2.17
N MET A 43 0.60 -15.33 3.31
CA MET A 43 0.75 -16.56 4.06
C MET A 43 -0.06 -17.70 3.43
N PRO A 44 0.26 -18.97 3.73
CA PRO A 44 -0.45 -20.13 3.19
C PRO A 44 -1.95 -20.18 3.53
N ASP A 45 -2.40 -19.48 4.57
CA ASP A 45 -3.81 -19.41 4.98
C ASP A 45 -4.54 -18.18 4.41
N ASN A 46 -3.96 -17.56 3.37
CA ASN A 46 -4.41 -16.33 2.71
C ASN A 46 -4.35 -15.06 3.56
N GLU A 47 -3.73 -15.07 4.74
CA GLU A 47 -3.40 -13.82 5.45
C GLU A 47 -2.30 -13.06 4.70
N ILE A 48 -2.51 -11.77 4.45
CA ILE A 48 -1.45 -10.88 4.01
C ILE A 48 -0.90 -10.15 5.23
N ARG A 49 0.37 -10.43 5.57
CA ARG A 49 1.09 -9.75 6.65
C ARG A 49 1.83 -8.55 6.11
N ILE A 50 1.67 -7.40 6.76
CA ILE A 50 2.24 -6.11 6.34
C ILE A 50 3.00 -5.55 7.53
N VAL A 51 4.33 -5.65 7.51
CA VAL A 51 5.19 -5.29 8.64
C VAL A 51 6.12 -4.15 8.23
N ALA A 52 6.14 -3.07 9.00
CA ALA A 52 7.09 -1.98 8.80
C ALA A 52 7.89 -1.70 10.08
N SER A 53 9.18 -1.48 9.91
CA SER A 53 10.09 -1.04 10.97
C SER A 53 11.00 0.07 10.46
N THR A 54 11.55 0.87 11.37
CA THR A 54 12.68 1.75 11.03
C THR A 54 13.91 0.91 10.68
N TYR A 55 14.92 1.53 10.05
CA TYR A 55 16.20 0.85 9.79
C TYR A 55 16.96 0.43 11.05
N PHE A 56 16.65 1.04 12.20
CA PHE A 56 17.21 0.67 13.50
C PHE A 56 16.41 -0.43 14.21
N GLY A 57 15.43 -1.04 13.55
CA GLY A 57 14.66 -2.17 14.09
C GLY A 57 13.48 -1.79 14.99
N LEU A 58 13.16 -0.50 15.13
CA LEU A 58 11.96 -0.09 15.87
C LEU A 58 10.70 -0.38 15.04
N SER A 59 9.74 -1.09 15.61
CA SER A 59 8.46 -1.37 14.93
C SER A 59 7.68 -0.08 14.68
N LEU A 60 7.21 0.11 13.45
CA LEU A 60 6.29 1.19 13.07
C LEU A 60 4.85 0.68 13.11
N PHE A 61 4.60 -0.44 12.43
CA PHE A 61 3.32 -1.11 12.43
C PHE A 61 3.43 -2.55 11.96
N ASP A 62 2.41 -3.33 12.33
CA ASP A 62 2.27 -4.71 11.99
C ASP A 62 0.77 -5.04 11.80
N PHE A 63 0.38 -5.23 10.55
CA PHE A 63 -1.00 -5.42 10.13
C PHE A 63 -1.22 -6.78 9.48
N SER A 64 -2.44 -7.29 9.63
CA SER A 64 -2.92 -8.49 8.94
C SER A 64 -4.15 -8.14 8.12
N LEU A 65 -4.18 -8.61 6.88
CA LEU A 65 -5.33 -8.51 6.00
C LEU A 65 -5.76 -9.93 5.61
N ARG A 66 -6.94 -10.34 6.07
CA ARG A 66 -7.49 -11.67 5.79
C ARG A 66 -8.93 -11.54 5.35
N ASN A 67 -9.22 -11.89 4.09
CA ASN A 67 -10.53 -11.66 3.48
C ASN A 67 -10.94 -10.17 3.64
N ASP A 68 -12.07 -9.92 4.30
CA ASP A 68 -12.58 -8.58 4.63
C ASP A 68 -12.17 -8.09 6.02
N GLN A 69 -11.29 -8.79 6.74
CA GLN A 69 -10.83 -8.37 8.07
C GLN A 69 -9.44 -7.71 8.00
N PHE A 70 -9.34 -6.52 8.59
CA PHE A 70 -8.07 -5.83 8.84
C PHE A 70 -7.79 -5.84 10.35
N THR A 71 -6.67 -6.45 10.74
CA THR A 71 -6.25 -6.60 12.14
C THR A 71 -4.99 -5.79 12.40
N VAL A 72 -5.03 -4.96 13.45
CA VAL A 72 -3.88 -4.22 13.95
C VAL A 72 -3.20 -5.03 15.04
N ASN A 73 -2.05 -5.63 14.73
CA ASN A 73 -1.31 -6.45 15.69
C ASN A 73 -0.38 -5.59 16.53
N SER A 74 0.29 -4.62 15.92
CA SER A 74 0.97 -3.53 16.61
C SER A 74 1.02 -2.28 15.73
N CYS A 75 1.14 -1.10 16.35
CA CYS A 75 1.23 0.17 15.64
C CYS A 75 1.72 1.25 16.60
N ILE A 76 2.50 2.21 16.13
CA ILE A 76 2.90 3.37 16.95
C ILE A 76 1.70 4.27 17.28
N GLU A 77 1.77 4.92 18.43
CA GLU A 77 0.66 5.71 18.99
C GLU A 77 0.04 6.74 18.02
N PRO A 78 0.82 7.51 17.23
CA PRO A 78 0.23 8.46 16.29
C PRO A 78 -0.69 7.84 15.24
N MET A 79 -0.42 6.59 14.85
CA MET A 79 -1.16 5.85 13.82
C MET A 79 -2.35 5.06 14.38
N LYS A 80 -2.39 4.77 15.69
CA LYS A 80 -3.48 4.03 16.34
C LYS A 80 -4.84 4.74 16.28
N LYS A 81 -4.86 6.02 15.90
CA LYS A 81 -6.10 6.78 15.74
C LYS A 81 -7.00 6.11 14.70
N GLU A 82 -8.25 5.86 15.05
CA GLU A 82 -9.22 5.13 14.22
C GLU A 82 -9.30 5.64 12.77
N LYS A 83 -9.35 6.96 12.57
CA LYS A 83 -9.38 7.57 11.23
C LYS A 83 -8.13 7.29 10.41
N VAL A 84 -6.97 7.18 11.05
CA VAL A 84 -5.69 6.86 10.39
C VAL A 84 -5.66 5.38 10.02
N LEU A 85 -6.06 4.50 10.95
CA LEU A 85 -6.14 3.06 10.68
C LEU A 85 -7.10 2.75 9.53
N LYS A 86 -8.27 3.41 9.46
CA LYS A 86 -9.21 3.27 8.34
C LYS A 86 -8.61 3.69 6.99
N LEU A 87 -7.76 4.72 6.97
CA LEU A 87 -7.06 5.15 5.75
C LEU A 87 -5.98 4.16 5.35
N LEU A 88 -5.19 3.68 6.32
CA LEU A 88 -4.15 2.68 6.08
C LEU A 88 -4.76 1.36 5.59
N GLU A 89 -5.84 0.90 6.20
CA GLU A 89 -6.60 -0.27 5.75
C GLU A 89 -7.03 -0.09 4.29
N MET A 90 -7.68 1.03 3.98
CA MET A 90 -8.16 1.34 2.63
C MET A 90 -7.01 1.36 1.61
N ASP A 91 -5.87 1.97 1.95
CA ASP A 91 -4.71 2.01 1.07
C ASP A 91 -4.10 0.62 0.87
N PHE A 92 -3.84 -0.13 1.94
CA PHE A 92 -3.23 -1.46 1.84
C PHE A 92 -4.13 -2.46 1.13
N ARG A 93 -5.45 -2.40 1.33
CA ARG A 93 -6.40 -3.19 0.52
C ARG A 93 -6.25 -2.87 -0.96
N ARG A 94 -6.14 -1.60 -1.36
CA ARG A 94 -5.96 -1.22 -2.77
C ARG A 94 -4.59 -1.61 -3.33
N LEU A 95 -3.57 -1.68 -2.48
CA LEU A 95 -2.25 -2.11 -2.91
C LEU A 95 -2.19 -3.61 -3.13
N PHE A 96 -2.84 -4.42 -2.29
CA PHE A 96 -2.65 -5.88 -2.28
C PHE A 96 -3.86 -6.72 -2.71
N LEU A 97 -5.05 -6.12 -2.84
CA LEU A 97 -6.27 -6.79 -3.29
C LEU A 97 -6.86 -6.09 -4.51
N SER A 98 -7.54 -6.87 -5.35
CA SER A 98 -8.33 -6.34 -6.47
C SER A 98 -9.56 -5.59 -5.96
N GLY A 99 -9.95 -4.49 -6.63
CA GLY A 99 -11.07 -3.66 -6.19
C GLY A 99 -11.85 -2.99 -7.33
N LYS A 100 -13.08 -2.53 -7.04
CA LYS A 100 -14.01 -1.98 -8.05
C LYS A 100 -14.14 -0.44 -8.04
N ASP A 101 -13.69 0.23 -6.97
CA ASP A 101 -13.88 1.68 -6.75
C ASP A 101 -12.66 2.54 -7.09
N THR A 102 -11.87 2.13 -8.07
CA THR A 102 -10.62 2.82 -8.41
C THR A 102 -10.66 3.32 -9.84
N ARG A 103 -10.53 4.64 -10.01
CA ARG A 103 -10.36 5.24 -11.35
C ARG A 103 -8.88 5.16 -11.73
N VAL A 104 -8.59 4.40 -12.78
CA VAL A 104 -7.26 4.24 -13.36
C VAL A 104 -7.08 5.23 -14.50
N LYS A 105 -5.94 5.92 -14.54
CA LYS A 105 -5.49 6.71 -15.68
C LYS A 105 -4.01 6.42 -15.93
N ALA A 106 -3.69 5.90 -17.11
CA ALA A 106 -2.31 5.82 -17.58
C ALA A 106 -1.76 7.24 -17.80
N THR A 107 -0.50 7.49 -17.43
CA THR A 107 0.18 8.74 -17.80
C THR A 107 0.65 8.69 -19.26
N LYS A 108 1.03 9.85 -19.81
CA LYS A 108 1.60 9.92 -21.17
C LYS A 108 2.88 9.11 -21.30
N ASP A 109 3.65 8.99 -20.21
CA ASP A 109 4.69 7.99 -20.06
C ASP A 109 4.07 6.65 -19.65
N SER A 110 4.31 5.61 -20.44
CA SER A 110 3.76 4.26 -20.25
C SER A 110 4.22 3.57 -18.96
N ALA A 111 5.32 4.03 -18.36
CA ALA A 111 5.92 3.45 -17.16
C ALA A 111 5.25 3.87 -15.85
N THR A 112 4.23 4.74 -15.87
CA THR A 112 3.53 5.19 -14.66
C THR A 112 2.00 5.09 -14.79
N GLU A 113 1.40 4.43 -13.80
CA GLU A 113 -0.03 4.33 -13.63
C GLU A 113 -0.48 5.24 -12.48
N LYS A 114 -1.53 6.04 -12.71
CA LYS A 114 -2.16 6.85 -11.66
C LYS A 114 -3.53 6.28 -11.32
N ARG A 115 -3.72 5.90 -10.06
CA ARG A 115 -5.01 5.46 -9.51
C ARG A 115 -5.55 6.52 -8.56
N THR A 116 -6.82 6.89 -8.70
CA THR A 116 -7.50 7.80 -7.77
C THR A 116 -8.75 7.12 -7.22
N SER A 117 -8.93 7.20 -5.90
CA SER A 117 -10.10 6.64 -5.24
C SER A 117 -10.51 7.45 -4.01
N GLY A 118 -11.74 7.26 -3.55
CA GLY A 118 -12.33 7.98 -2.43
C GLY A 118 -12.70 9.45 -2.70
N LYS A 119 -13.26 10.11 -1.68
CA LYS A 119 -13.67 11.52 -1.66
C LYS A 119 -13.34 12.13 -0.29
N GLY A 120 -13.24 13.46 -0.23
CA GLY A 120 -12.94 14.18 1.02
C GLY A 120 -11.70 13.63 1.72
N PHE A 121 -11.80 13.40 3.04
CA PHE A 121 -10.73 12.86 3.87
C PHE A 121 -10.16 11.51 3.38
N GLY A 122 -11.00 10.65 2.79
CA GLY A 122 -10.60 9.34 2.26
C GLY A 122 -10.10 9.36 0.82
N LYS A 123 -9.96 10.54 0.21
CA LYS A 123 -9.43 10.66 -1.15
C LYS A 123 -7.94 10.34 -1.15
N SER A 124 -7.53 9.32 -1.89
CA SER A 124 -6.11 9.02 -2.15
C SER A 124 -5.78 8.98 -3.64
N VAL A 125 -4.54 9.35 -3.93
CA VAL A 125 -3.94 9.29 -5.26
C VAL A 125 -2.71 8.39 -5.16
N VAL A 126 -2.74 7.28 -5.87
CA VAL A 126 -1.64 6.31 -5.93
C VAL A 126 -0.94 6.47 -7.27
N TYR A 127 0.37 6.64 -7.22
CA TYR A 127 1.25 6.58 -8.38
C TYR A 127 2.01 5.27 -8.30
N ILE A 128 1.94 4.47 -9.36
CA ILE A 128 2.60 3.17 -9.48
C ILE A 128 3.56 3.30 -10.66
N THR A 129 4.85 3.10 -10.41
CA THR A 129 5.89 3.23 -11.44
C THR A 129 6.65 1.93 -11.56
N GLY A 130 6.79 1.44 -12.79
CA GLY A 130 7.47 0.20 -13.12
C GLY A 130 7.00 -0.36 -14.46
N ASP A 131 7.83 -1.20 -15.08
CA ASP A 131 7.57 -1.77 -16.41
C ASP A 131 6.81 -3.11 -16.33
N THR A 132 6.76 -3.73 -15.16
CA THR A 132 6.10 -5.03 -14.93
C THR A 132 4.85 -4.83 -14.07
N PRO A 133 3.64 -5.17 -14.59
CA PRO A 133 2.41 -5.14 -13.78
C PRO A 133 2.53 -6.02 -12.53
N GLY A 134 1.98 -5.55 -11.40
CA GLY A 134 2.07 -6.28 -10.12
C GLY A 134 3.44 -6.23 -9.44
N GLU A 135 4.49 -5.80 -10.13
CA GLU A 135 5.86 -5.69 -9.59
C GLU A 135 6.44 -4.27 -9.74
N PRO A 136 5.85 -3.26 -9.07
CA PRO A 136 6.29 -1.89 -9.24
C PRO A 136 7.66 -1.65 -8.62
N ALA A 137 8.49 -0.87 -9.32
CA ALA A 137 9.75 -0.33 -8.81
C ALA A 137 9.48 0.72 -7.71
N GLN A 138 8.39 1.48 -7.84
CA GLN A 138 7.97 2.46 -6.85
C GLN A 138 6.45 2.56 -6.74
N ILE A 139 5.96 2.78 -5.53
CA ILE A 139 4.59 3.21 -5.25
C ILE A 139 4.62 4.47 -4.39
N LYS A 140 3.76 5.44 -4.73
CA LYS A 140 3.53 6.61 -3.89
C LYS A 140 2.05 6.84 -3.68
N VAL A 141 1.60 6.65 -2.45
CA VAL A 141 0.23 6.95 -2.00
C VAL A 141 0.21 8.34 -1.37
N LYS A 142 -0.64 9.23 -1.88
CA LYS A 142 -0.84 10.58 -1.34
C LYS A 142 -2.30 10.79 -0.95
N HIS A 143 -2.52 11.37 0.23
CA HIS A 143 -3.82 11.90 0.64
C HIS A 143 -3.81 13.42 0.54
N PRO A 144 -4.62 14.08 -0.31
CA PRO A 144 -4.55 15.54 -0.47
C PRO A 144 -5.11 16.34 0.72
N TRP A 145 -6.02 15.77 1.49
CA TRP A 145 -6.75 16.47 2.56
C TRP A 145 -6.12 16.32 3.94
N ILE A 146 -5.08 15.51 4.04
CA ILE A 146 -4.28 15.32 5.24
C ILE A 146 -2.81 15.22 4.86
N ARG A 147 -1.92 15.54 5.79
CA ARG A 147 -0.49 15.31 5.57
C ARG A 147 -0.16 13.84 5.80
N LEU A 148 -0.58 12.97 4.87
CA LEU A 148 -0.20 11.56 4.83
C LEU A 148 0.32 11.20 3.44
N THR A 149 1.58 10.80 3.37
CA THR A 149 2.20 10.19 2.18
C THR A 149 2.92 8.93 2.57
N ILE A 150 2.69 7.85 1.81
CA ILE A 150 3.44 6.61 1.90
C ILE A 150 4.18 6.44 0.57
N ARG A 151 5.50 6.30 0.63
CA ARG A 151 6.32 5.94 -0.53
C ARG A 151 6.98 4.60 -0.26
N LEU A 152 6.89 3.71 -1.24
CA LEU A 152 7.52 2.40 -1.25
C LEU A 152 8.45 2.35 -2.45
N ASP A 153 9.74 2.17 -2.22
CA ASP A 153 10.71 1.90 -3.28
C ASP A 153 11.14 0.45 -3.17
N LYS A 154 11.03 -0.33 -4.26
CA LYS A 154 11.38 -1.75 -4.25
C LYS A 154 12.84 -1.90 -3.83
N LEU A 155 13.10 -2.76 -2.85
CA LEU A 155 14.48 -3.14 -2.53
C LEU A 155 15.00 -3.99 -3.69
N SER A 156 16.07 -3.52 -4.35
CA SER A 156 16.78 -4.31 -5.34
C SER A 156 17.19 -5.63 -4.69
N LYS A 157 17.04 -6.73 -5.42
CA LYS A 157 17.73 -7.97 -5.06
C LYS A 157 19.22 -7.60 -5.07
N GLU A 158 19.87 -7.62 -3.92
CA GLU A 158 21.33 -7.52 -3.87
C GLU A 158 21.89 -8.60 -4.81
N ILE A 159 22.83 -8.19 -5.66
CA ILE A 159 23.51 -9.02 -6.67
C ILE A 159 24.28 -10.14 -5.97
#